data_AF-A0A1Z8KZD7-F1
#
_entry.id   AF-A0A1Z8KZD7-F1
#
_cell.length_a   1.000
_cell.length_b   1.000
_cell.length_c   1.000
_cell.angle_alpha   90.00
_cell.angle_beta   90.00
_cell.angle_gamma   90.00
#
_symmetry.space_group_name_H-M   'P 1'
#
loop_
_entity.id
_entity.type
_entity.pdbx_description
1 polymer ?
#
loop_
_entity_poly.entity_id
_entity_poly.type
_entity_poly.pdbx_seq_one_letter_code
_entity_poly.pdbx_strand_id
1 'polypeptide(L)'
;MVQDIPPFGDNKTFAGQDGPDGGHKTASNIGGAIRFASNKRDDISTDYLRRATIRRDVVIEPLMQLGCHADVVKESRTIVDFATLALLVNERVDIPGKCIAEDAPPRGGEDASMAPIMRVLQKEQDLSLLAVGTVVPSEYYTEADARSAVKYADHMLAMITERLNPSLGIDVQKKADARFDMSFKPGAHRR
;
A
#
# COMPACT_ATOMS: atom_id res chain seq x y z
N MET A 1 -45.71 22.27 9.12
CA MET A 1 -44.95 23.47 8.74
C MET A 1 -43.82 23.01 7.85
N VAL A 2 -44.02 23.11 6.53
CA VAL A 2 -43.06 22.73 5.49
C VAL A 2 -42.45 24.04 5.00
N GLN A 3 -41.12 24.16 5.05
CA GLN A 3 -40.42 25.36 4.60
C GLN A 3 -40.17 25.27 3.09
N ASP A 4 -40.64 26.30 2.38
CA ASP A 4 -40.44 26.53 0.95
C ASP A 4 -38.98 26.85 0.64
N ILE A 5 -38.42 26.16 -0.36
CA ILE A 5 -37.11 26.43 -0.95
C ILE A 5 -37.35 27.25 -2.24
N PRO A 6 -36.77 28.45 -2.41
CA PRO A 6 -36.90 29.21 -3.65
C PRO A 6 -36.04 28.61 -4.79
N PRO A 7 -36.45 28.79 -6.06
CA PRO A 7 -35.75 28.21 -7.21
C PRO A 7 -34.46 28.96 -7.57
N PHE A 8 -33.48 28.20 -8.07
CA PHE A 8 -32.21 28.67 -8.59
C PHE A 8 -32.40 29.61 -9.79
N GLY A 9 -31.72 30.75 -9.74
CA GLY A 9 -31.75 31.79 -10.77
C GLY A 9 -30.94 31.46 -12.01
N ASP A 10 -31.46 31.93 -13.14
CA ASP A 10 -30.86 31.89 -14.48
C ASP A 10 -29.56 32.68 -14.55
N ASN A 11 -28.46 32.03 -14.97
CA ASN A 11 -27.22 32.72 -15.32
C ASN A 11 -27.17 32.92 -16.85
N LYS A 12 -27.59 34.11 -17.27
CA LYS A 12 -27.44 34.61 -18.64
C LYS A 12 -26.02 35.16 -18.85
N THR A 13 -25.39 34.67 -19.91
CA THR A 13 -24.56 35.37 -20.90
C THR A 13 -23.60 36.48 -20.40
N PHE A 14 -22.30 36.23 -20.57
CA PHE A 14 -21.33 37.30 -20.80
C PHE A 14 -20.50 36.97 -22.04
N ALA A 15 -20.71 37.75 -23.10
CA ALA A 15 -19.88 37.81 -24.29
C ALA A 15 -19.04 39.09 -24.21
N GLY A 16 -17.74 38.97 -24.45
CA GLY A 16 -16.80 40.09 -24.66
C GLY A 16 -15.52 39.48 -25.24
N GLN A 17 -15.38 39.51 -26.56
CA GLN A 17 -14.71 40.53 -27.39
C GLN A 17 -13.19 40.39 -27.41
N ASP A 18 -12.71 40.18 -28.64
CA ASP A 18 -11.34 39.98 -29.09
C ASP A 18 -10.44 41.21 -28.91
N GLY A 19 -9.13 40.95 -28.80
CA GLY A 19 -8.06 41.94 -28.93
C GLY A 19 -6.67 41.29 -28.81
N PRO A 20 -5.90 41.16 -29.91
CA PRO A 20 -4.62 40.47 -29.95
C PRO A 20 -3.46 41.45 -29.71
N ASP A 21 -2.42 41.04 -28.99
CA ASP A 21 -1.04 41.37 -29.40
C ASP A 21 0.04 40.65 -28.57
N GLY A 22 1.13 40.31 -29.27
CA GLY A 22 2.48 40.42 -28.71
C GLY A 22 3.02 39.26 -27.87
N GLY A 23 3.86 38.42 -28.50
CA GLY A 23 5.07 37.93 -27.84
C GLY A 23 5.28 36.43 -27.83
N HIS A 24 5.74 35.87 -28.95
CA HIS A 24 6.46 34.60 -28.95
C HIS A 24 7.74 34.72 -28.12
N LYS A 25 7.67 34.31 -26.85
CA LYS A 25 8.83 33.83 -26.06
C LYS A 25 8.65 32.35 -25.77
N THR A 26 8.74 31.53 -26.80
CA THR A 26 8.99 30.09 -26.66
C THR A 26 10.48 29.88 -26.44
N ALA A 27 10.93 29.99 -25.20
CA ALA A 27 12.22 29.47 -24.81
C ALA A 27 12.20 29.06 -23.32
N SER A 28 12.30 27.75 -23.11
CA SER A 28 12.90 27.14 -21.92
C SER A 28 12.16 27.31 -20.59
N ASN A 29 11.15 26.48 -20.34
CA ASN A 29 10.72 26.18 -18.96
C ASN A 29 10.41 24.69 -18.71
N ILE A 30 10.82 23.82 -19.64
CA ILE A 30 10.58 22.37 -19.54
C ILE A 30 11.53 21.74 -18.50
N GLY A 31 12.74 22.30 -18.30
CA GLY A 31 13.73 21.77 -17.36
C GLY A 31 13.38 21.93 -15.88
N GLY A 32 12.56 22.93 -15.51
CA GLY A 32 12.10 23.14 -14.14
C GLY A 32 11.01 22.13 -13.74
N ALA A 33 9.95 22.03 -14.54
CA ALA A 33 8.82 21.13 -14.27
C ALA A 33 9.24 19.65 -14.19
N ILE A 34 10.20 19.22 -15.02
CA ILE A 34 10.71 17.84 -15.00
C ILE A 34 11.46 17.53 -13.69
N ARG A 35 12.24 18.48 -13.14
CA ARG A 35 12.96 18.28 -11.86
C ARG A 35 12.04 18.34 -10.64
N PHE A 36 11.02 19.20 -10.64
CA PHE A 36 10.04 19.23 -9.54
C PHE A 36 9.15 17.98 -9.51
N ALA A 37 8.77 17.46 -10.69
CA ALA A 37 7.97 16.24 -10.78
C ALA A 37 8.76 14.98 -10.40
N SER A 38 10.07 14.92 -10.69
CA SER A 38 10.93 13.82 -10.22
C SER A 38 11.02 13.80 -8.70
N ASN A 39 11.32 14.94 -8.07
CA ASN A 39 11.43 15.01 -6.62
C ASN A 39 10.12 14.62 -5.92
N LYS A 40 8.97 15.05 -6.45
CA LYS A 40 7.66 14.71 -5.87
C LYS A 40 7.34 13.21 -5.95
N ARG A 41 7.74 12.52 -7.03
CA ARG A 41 7.54 11.06 -7.14
C ARG A 41 8.45 10.31 -6.18
N ASP A 42 9.69 10.75 -6.02
CA ASP A 42 10.65 10.17 -5.08
C ASP A 42 10.16 10.35 -3.62
N ASP A 43 9.60 11.53 -3.29
CA ASP A 43 8.96 11.81 -2.00
C ASP A 43 7.74 10.89 -1.75
N ILE A 44 6.89 10.68 -2.77
CA ILE A 44 5.71 9.81 -2.68
C ILE A 44 6.12 8.33 -2.49
N SER A 45 7.10 7.86 -3.25
CA SER A 45 7.63 6.49 -3.11
C SER A 45 8.18 6.28 -1.69
N THR A 46 8.95 7.25 -1.20
CA THR A 46 9.51 7.23 0.16
C THR A 46 8.42 7.21 1.23
N ASP A 47 7.35 8.01 1.09
CA ASP A 47 6.25 8.00 2.08
C ASP A 47 5.51 6.65 2.11
N TYR A 48 5.25 6.03 0.95
CA TYR A 48 4.62 4.70 0.91
C TYR A 48 5.48 3.64 1.58
N LEU A 49 6.79 3.62 1.31
CA LEU A 49 7.71 2.67 1.94
C LEU A 49 7.79 2.89 3.46
N ARG A 50 7.79 4.16 3.90
CA ARG A 50 7.76 4.52 5.32
C ARG A 50 6.47 4.02 5.99
N ARG A 51 5.31 4.18 5.35
CA ARG A 51 4.02 3.68 5.87
C ARG A 51 4.00 2.17 6.00
N ALA A 52 4.51 1.44 5.00
CA ALA A 52 4.63 -0.01 5.05
C ALA A 52 5.49 -0.46 6.24
N THR A 53 6.63 0.20 6.43
CA THR A 53 7.58 -0.08 7.53
C THR A 53 6.96 0.18 8.90
N ILE A 54 6.36 1.36 9.10
CA ILE A 54 5.70 1.72 10.38
C ILE A 54 4.62 0.71 10.73
N ARG A 55 3.77 0.35 9.75
CA ARG A 55 2.69 -0.62 9.97
C ARG A 55 3.26 -1.98 10.35
N ARG A 56 4.33 -2.43 9.69
CA ARG A 56 4.98 -3.70 10.02
C ARG A 56 5.55 -3.73 11.44
N ASP A 57 6.27 -2.68 11.83
CA ASP A 57 6.99 -2.63 13.11
C ASP A 57 6.08 -2.30 14.30
N VAL A 58 5.01 -1.52 14.09
CA VAL A 58 4.18 -0.97 15.19
C VAL A 58 2.82 -1.66 15.30
N VAL A 59 2.25 -2.17 14.21
CA VAL A 59 0.86 -2.67 14.19
C VAL A 59 0.77 -4.19 14.27
N ILE A 60 1.61 -4.91 13.52
CA ILE A 60 1.50 -6.37 13.39
C ILE A 60 1.71 -7.10 14.72
N GLU A 61 2.73 -6.73 15.49
CA GLU A 61 3.09 -7.46 16.71
C GLU A 61 1.98 -7.36 17.79
N PRO A 62 1.43 -6.18 18.12
CA PRO A 62 0.28 -6.10 19.03
C PRO A 62 -0.93 -6.94 18.58
N LEU A 63 -1.27 -6.93 17.28
CA LEU A 63 -2.41 -7.71 16.77
C LEU A 63 -2.17 -9.21 16.88
N MET A 64 -0.94 -9.67 16.63
CA MET A 64 -0.54 -11.07 16.84
C MET A 64 -0.69 -11.49 18.30
N GLN A 65 -0.24 -10.65 19.24
CA GLN A 65 -0.34 -10.93 20.68
C GLN A 65 -1.80 -10.99 21.17
N LEU A 66 -2.69 -10.19 20.57
CA LEU A 66 -4.12 -10.16 20.89
C LEU A 66 -4.92 -11.29 20.21
N GLY A 67 -4.30 -12.09 19.34
CA GLY A 67 -5.00 -13.13 18.58
C GLY A 67 -5.91 -12.59 17.48
N CYS A 68 -5.72 -11.33 17.06
CA CYS A 68 -6.51 -10.66 16.02
C CYS A 68 -6.06 -11.09 14.62
N HIS A 69 -6.16 -12.39 14.30
CA HIS A 69 -5.56 -12.97 13.09
C HIS A 69 -6.09 -12.36 11.78
N ALA A 70 -7.40 -12.07 11.71
CA ALA A 70 -7.99 -11.40 10.56
C ALA A 70 -7.37 -10.02 10.30
N ASP A 71 -7.23 -9.23 11.36
CA ASP A 71 -6.60 -7.90 11.29
C ASP A 71 -5.12 -8.02 10.91
N VAL A 72 -4.40 -9.01 11.41
CA VAL A 72 -3.00 -9.26 10.99
C VAL A 72 -2.91 -9.53 9.49
N VAL A 73 -3.81 -10.35 8.92
CA VAL A 73 -3.81 -10.65 7.48
C VAL A 73 -4.12 -9.40 6.66
N LYS A 74 -5.12 -8.62 7.07
CA LYS A 74 -5.48 -7.34 6.43
C LYS A 74 -4.35 -6.32 6.46
N GLU A 75 -3.70 -6.17 7.60
CA GLU A 75 -2.57 -5.26 7.78
C GLU A 75 -1.35 -5.72 6.97
N SER A 76 -1.11 -7.04 6.90
CA SER A 76 -0.06 -7.63 6.06
C SER A 76 -0.31 -7.35 4.57
N ARG A 77 -1.56 -7.47 4.10
CA ARG A 77 -1.94 -7.07 2.73
C ARG A 77 -1.64 -5.60 2.48
N THR A 78 -2.07 -4.73 3.41
CA THR A 78 -1.83 -3.28 3.31
C THR A 78 -0.33 -2.93 3.22
N ILE A 79 0.52 -3.65 3.95
CA ILE A 79 1.99 -3.50 3.87
C ILE A 79 2.49 -3.83 2.46
N VAL A 80 2.03 -4.95 1.89
CA VAL A 80 2.38 -5.36 0.51
C VAL A 80 1.92 -4.31 -0.50
N ASP A 81 0.70 -3.79 -0.35
CA ASP A 81 0.15 -2.79 -1.27
C ASP A 81 0.97 -1.50 -1.22
N PHE A 82 1.32 -1.00 -0.02
CA PHE A 82 2.18 0.18 0.10
C PHE A 82 3.59 -0.05 -0.45
N ALA A 83 4.21 -1.19 -0.17
CA ALA A 83 5.52 -1.49 -0.73
C ALA A 83 5.47 -1.54 -2.27
N THR A 84 4.46 -2.20 -2.83
CA THR A 84 4.26 -2.28 -4.28
C THR A 84 4.02 -0.91 -4.90
N LEU A 85 3.18 -0.07 -4.28
CA LEU A 85 2.96 1.31 -4.72
C LEU A 85 4.25 2.14 -4.68
N ALA A 86 5.07 1.99 -3.65
CA ALA A 86 6.38 2.65 -3.59
C ALA A 86 7.24 2.29 -4.79
N LEU A 87 7.30 1.00 -5.15
CA LEU A 87 8.04 0.51 -6.31
C LEU A 87 7.49 1.09 -7.62
N LEU A 88 6.19 0.98 -7.86
CA LEU A 88 5.54 1.44 -9.09
C LEU A 88 5.72 2.95 -9.31
N VAL A 89 5.57 3.75 -8.24
CA VAL A 89 5.77 5.20 -8.31
C VAL A 89 7.23 5.53 -8.67
N ASN A 90 8.19 4.84 -8.06
CA ASN A 90 9.62 5.01 -8.35
C ASN A 90 9.97 4.62 -9.79
N GLU A 91 9.38 3.53 -10.29
CA GLU A 91 9.54 3.07 -11.68
C GLU A 91 8.74 3.91 -12.69
N ARG A 92 8.03 4.93 -12.21
CA ARG A 92 7.21 5.84 -13.00
C ARG A 92 6.10 5.15 -13.79
N VAL A 93 5.64 3.99 -13.31
CA VAL A 93 4.46 3.33 -13.84
C VAL A 93 3.24 4.22 -13.56
N ASP A 94 2.41 4.47 -14.57
CA ASP A 94 1.16 5.19 -14.37
C ASP A 94 0.16 4.28 -13.67
N ILE A 95 -0.19 4.65 -12.43
CA ILE A 95 -1.11 3.90 -11.60
C ILE A 95 -2.49 4.56 -11.74
N PRO A 96 -3.51 3.87 -12.28
CA PRO A 96 -4.87 4.39 -12.30
C PRO A 96 -5.30 4.71 -10.87
N GLY A 97 -5.95 5.86 -10.63
CA GLY A 97 -6.32 6.30 -9.28
C GLY A 97 -7.21 5.32 -8.49
N LYS A 98 -7.82 4.34 -9.17
CA LYS A 98 -8.62 3.25 -8.57
C LYS A 98 -7.81 1.99 -8.19
N CYS A 99 -6.58 1.81 -8.67
CA CYS A 99 -5.80 0.59 -8.42
C CYS A 99 -5.23 0.47 -6.99
N ILE A 100 -5.49 1.42 -6.11
CA ILE A 100 -5.02 1.43 -4.71
C ILE A 100 -5.78 0.42 -3.83
N ALA A 101 -6.92 -0.13 -4.29
CA ALA A 101 -7.73 -1.07 -3.50
C ALA A 101 -8.13 -2.37 -4.24
N GLU A 102 -8.21 -2.36 -5.57
CA GLU A 102 -8.91 -3.43 -6.31
C GLU A 102 -8.01 -4.27 -7.23
N ASP A 103 -6.90 -3.72 -7.75
CA ASP A 103 -6.07 -4.41 -8.76
C ASP A 103 -4.58 -4.07 -8.58
N ALA A 104 -3.95 -4.62 -7.54
CA ALA A 104 -2.49 -4.59 -7.46
C ALA A 104 -1.90 -5.43 -8.63
N PRO A 105 -0.92 -4.91 -9.40
CA PRO A 105 -0.38 -5.61 -10.56
C PRO A 105 0.25 -6.96 -10.19
N PRO A 106 0.41 -7.87 -11.17
CA PRO A 106 0.91 -9.22 -10.93
C PRO A 106 2.26 -9.17 -10.20
N ARG A 107 2.23 -9.77 -9.01
CA ARG A 107 3.35 -9.89 -8.08
C ARG A 107 4.52 -10.55 -8.80
N GLY A 108 5.62 -9.80 -8.95
CA GLY A 108 6.82 -10.27 -9.63
C GLY A 108 7.46 -11.44 -8.87
N GLY A 109 7.77 -12.51 -9.62
CA GLY A 109 8.58 -13.64 -9.16
C GLY A 109 7.76 -14.90 -8.89
N GLU A 110 7.88 -15.89 -9.78
CA GLU A 110 7.36 -17.24 -9.67
C GLU A 110 8.06 -18.06 -8.57
N ASP A 111 8.11 -17.54 -7.33
CA ASP A 111 8.53 -18.38 -6.22
C ASP A 111 7.33 -19.24 -5.79
N ALA A 112 7.34 -20.51 -6.20
CA ALA A 112 6.31 -21.48 -5.87
C ALA A 112 6.08 -21.62 -4.35
N SER A 113 7.09 -21.27 -3.53
CA SER A 113 6.97 -21.23 -2.07
C SER A 113 6.02 -20.14 -1.55
N MET A 114 5.73 -19.13 -2.37
CA MET A 114 4.85 -18.01 -2.03
C MET A 114 3.40 -18.22 -2.46
N ALA A 115 3.12 -19.21 -3.31
CA ALA A 115 1.77 -19.47 -3.82
C ALA A 115 0.71 -19.70 -2.70
N PRO A 116 0.98 -20.45 -1.62
CA PRO A 116 0.03 -20.59 -0.52
C PRO A 116 -0.26 -19.25 0.17
N ILE A 117 0.74 -18.37 0.25
CA ILE A 117 0.61 -17.09 0.96
C ILE A 117 -0.12 -16.06 0.10
N MET A 118 0.10 -16.08 -1.21
CA MET A 118 -0.67 -15.29 -2.17
C MET A 118 -2.17 -15.62 -2.08
N ARG A 119 -2.53 -16.89 -1.87
CA ARG A 119 -3.93 -17.29 -1.67
C ARG A 119 -4.55 -16.70 -0.41
N VAL A 120 -3.79 -16.61 0.69
CA VAL A 120 -4.29 -16.00 1.94
C VAL A 120 -4.59 -14.52 1.74
N LEU A 121 -3.70 -13.81 1.04
CA LEU A 121 -3.91 -12.38 0.76
C LEU A 121 -5.01 -12.15 -0.28
N GLN A 122 -5.18 -13.05 -1.24
CA GLN A 122 -6.31 -13.02 -2.18
C GLN A 122 -7.63 -13.29 -1.47
N LYS A 123 -7.68 -14.25 -0.56
CA LYS A 123 -8.86 -14.52 0.26
C LYS A 123 -9.30 -13.26 1.03
N GLU A 124 -8.35 -12.51 1.58
CA GLU A 124 -8.66 -11.24 2.26
C GLU A 124 -9.20 -10.18 1.32
N GLN A 125 -8.71 -10.14 0.08
CA GLN A 125 -9.30 -9.31 -0.95
C GLN A 125 -10.74 -9.68 -1.22
N ASP A 126 -11.01 -10.95 -1.45
CA ASP A 126 -12.34 -11.41 -1.79
C ASP A 126 -13.32 -11.17 -0.63
N LEU A 127 -12.90 -11.41 0.63
CA LEU A 127 -13.71 -11.13 1.82
C LEU A 127 -13.97 -9.63 2.00
N SER A 128 -13.00 -8.77 1.66
CA SER A 128 -13.15 -7.31 1.77
C SER A 128 -14.19 -6.71 0.81
N LEU A 129 -14.54 -7.45 -0.25
CA LEU A 129 -15.56 -7.05 -1.24
C LEU A 129 -16.98 -7.48 -0.86
N LEU A 130 -17.13 -8.31 0.17
CA LEU A 130 -18.45 -8.78 0.59
C LEU A 130 -19.23 -7.69 1.35
N ALA A 131 -20.56 -7.72 1.23
CA ALA A 131 -21.42 -6.78 1.94
C ALA A 131 -21.31 -6.95 3.46
N VAL A 132 -21.42 -5.84 4.20
CA VAL A 132 -21.38 -5.86 5.66
C VAL A 132 -22.45 -6.82 6.20
N GLY A 133 -22.07 -7.69 7.13
CA GLY A 133 -22.95 -8.69 7.75
C GLY A 133 -23.04 -10.03 7.02
N THR A 134 -22.32 -10.21 5.91
CA THR A 134 -22.27 -11.51 5.20
C THR A 134 -21.33 -12.52 5.86
N VAL A 135 -20.25 -12.05 6.47
CA VAL A 135 -19.19 -12.88 7.08
C VAL A 135 -18.67 -12.23 8.36
N VAL A 136 -18.17 -13.04 9.28
CA VAL A 136 -17.41 -12.59 10.45
C VAL A 136 -15.92 -12.87 10.18
N PRO A 137 -15.09 -11.86 9.87
CA PRO A 137 -13.70 -12.08 9.41
C PRO A 137 -12.85 -12.95 10.34
N SER A 138 -13.03 -12.83 11.66
CA SER A 138 -12.28 -13.61 12.65
C SER A 138 -12.52 -15.12 12.57
N GLU A 139 -13.60 -15.58 11.93
CA GLU A 139 -13.90 -17.00 11.75
C GLU A 139 -13.14 -17.63 10.57
N TYR A 140 -12.54 -16.81 9.70
CA TYR A 140 -11.92 -17.25 8.45
C TYR A 140 -10.40 -17.32 8.50
N TYR A 141 -9.76 -16.88 9.59
CA TYR A 141 -8.31 -16.81 9.68
C TYR A 141 -7.78 -17.51 10.91
N THR A 142 -6.80 -18.37 10.68
CA THR A 142 -6.04 -19.04 11.73
C THR A 142 -4.76 -18.25 12.05
N GLU A 143 -4.14 -18.58 13.17
CA GLU A 143 -2.80 -18.08 13.51
C GLU A 143 -1.77 -18.41 12.42
N ALA A 144 -1.90 -19.58 11.78
CA ALA A 144 -1.01 -20.00 10.70
C ALA A 144 -1.16 -19.11 9.45
N ASP A 145 -2.39 -18.69 9.14
CA ASP A 145 -2.66 -17.74 8.03
C ASP A 145 -2.02 -16.38 8.33
N ALA A 146 -2.20 -15.88 9.56
CA ALA A 146 -1.61 -14.62 10.01
C ALA A 146 -0.08 -14.65 9.94
N ARG A 147 0.56 -15.70 10.45
CA ARG A 147 2.03 -15.87 10.37
C ARG A 147 2.52 -15.94 8.93
N SER A 148 1.80 -16.64 8.08
CA SER A 148 2.13 -16.76 6.66
C SER A 148 2.03 -15.40 5.97
N ALA A 149 0.94 -14.66 6.18
CA ALA A 149 0.75 -13.33 5.62
C ALA A 149 1.87 -12.35 6.04
N VAL A 150 2.26 -12.36 7.32
CA VAL A 150 3.35 -11.55 7.84
C VAL A 150 4.68 -11.89 7.16
N LYS A 151 5.01 -13.19 7.03
CA LYS A 151 6.24 -13.63 6.36
C LYS A 151 6.34 -13.12 4.93
N TYR A 152 5.24 -13.14 4.18
CA TYR A 152 5.22 -12.62 2.81
C TYR A 152 5.31 -11.10 2.77
N ALA A 153 4.62 -10.39 3.67
CA ALA A 153 4.74 -8.94 3.78
C ALA A 153 6.18 -8.53 4.09
N ASP A 154 6.86 -9.24 5.00
CA ASP A 154 8.28 -9.04 5.31
C ASP A 154 9.18 -9.26 4.09
N HIS A 155 8.98 -10.36 3.37
CA HIS A 155 9.75 -10.66 2.18
C HIS A 155 9.58 -9.58 1.10
N MET A 156 8.34 -9.18 0.80
CA MET A 156 8.04 -8.14 -0.18
C MET A 156 8.64 -6.79 0.22
N LEU A 157 8.49 -6.42 1.49
CA LEU A 157 9.02 -5.17 2.02
C LEU A 157 10.55 -5.15 1.94
N ALA A 158 11.22 -6.24 2.31
CA ALA A 158 12.69 -6.36 2.23
C ALA A 158 13.18 -6.25 0.78
N MET A 159 12.61 -7.05 -0.13
CA MET A 159 12.97 -7.06 -1.56
C MET A 159 12.81 -5.67 -2.19
N ILE A 160 11.68 -5.01 -1.93
CA ILE A 160 11.39 -3.68 -2.50
C ILE A 160 12.30 -2.63 -1.87
N THR A 161 12.54 -2.69 -0.56
CA THR A 161 13.45 -1.76 0.12
C THR A 161 14.87 -1.87 -0.44
N GLU A 162 15.38 -3.09 -0.65
CA GLU A 162 16.69 -3.32 -1.25
C GLU A 162 16.77 -2.76 -2.68
N ARG A 163 15.72 -2.96 -3.48
CA ARG A 163 15.64 -2.43 -4.86
C ARG A 163 15.61 -0.91 -4.91
N LEU A 164 14.88 -0.26 -3.99
CA LEU A 164 14.73 1.20 -3.95
C LEU A 164 15.88 1.91 -3.25
N ASN A 165 16.51 1.25 -2.27
CA ASN A 165 17.66 1.76 -1.53
C ASN A 165 18.67 0.64 -1.27
N PRO A 166 19.61 0.39 -2.20
CA PRO A 166 20.63 -0.67 -2.04
C PRO A 166 21.51 -0.50 -0.80
N SER A 167 21.65 0.74 -0.30
CA SER A 167 22.37 1.06 0.94
C SER A 167 21.59 0.73 2.22
N LEU A 168 20.27 0.51 2.15
CA LEU A 168 19.39 0.11 3.27
C LEU A 168 19.05 -1.40 3.28
N GLY A 169 19.21 -2.11 2.16
CA GLY A 169 18.89 -3.54 2.05
C GLY A 169 19.67 -4.45 3.02
N ILE A 170 20.88 -4.04 3.40
CA ILE A 170 21.76 -4.81 4.30
C ILE A 170 21.23 -4.85 5.74
N ASP A 171 20.48 -3.83 6.18
CA ASP A 171 20.06 -3.69 7.59
C ASP A 171 18.68 -4.32 7.88
N VAL A 172 17.82 -4.40 6.86
CA VAL A 172 16.50 -5.04 6.95
C VAL A 172 16.61 -6.57 6.92
N GLN A 173 17.45 -7.12 6.02
CA GLN A 173 17.65 -8.56 5.92
C GLN A 173 18.27 -9.15 7.20
N LYS A 174 19.27 -8.46 7.78
CA LYS A 174 19.84 -8.86 9.08
C LYS A 174 18.84 -8.86 10.23
N LYS A 175 17.89 -7.91 10.24
CA LYS A 175 16.81 -7.87 11.25
C LYS A 175 15.76 -8.95 11.02
N ALA A 176 15.44 -9.28 9.77
CA ALA A 176 14.51 -10.37 9.44
C ALA A 176 15.09 -11.72 9.86
N ASP A 177 16.36 -11.98 9.54
CA ASP A 177 17.05 -13.22 9.88
C ASP A 177 17.22 -13.36 11.41
N ALA A 178 17.57 -12.29 12.12
CA ALA A 178 17.69 -12.29 13.58
C ALA A 178 16.35 -12.50 14.32
N ARG A 179 15.21 -12.12 13.72
CA ARG A 179 13.87 -12.36 14.28
C ARG A 179 13.41 -13.81 14.08
N PHE A 180 13.88 -14.49 13.02
CA PHE A 180 13.57 -15.90 12.77
C PHE A 180 14.52 -16.88 13.50
N ASP A 181 15.72 -16.45 13.89
CA ASP A 181 16.69 -17.26 14.64
C ASP A 181 16.43 -17.28 16.18
N MET A 182 15.41 -16.55 16.65
CA MET A 182 14.93 -16.72 18.02
C MET A 182 14.04 -17.95 18.12
N SER A 183 14.71 -19.11 18.19
CA SER A 183 14.17 -20.39 18.58
C SER A 183 13.06 -20.23 19.62
N PHE A 184 11.85 -20.55 19.19
CA PHE A 184 10.70 -20.81 20.04
C PHE A 184 11.12 -21.86 21.07
N LYS A 185 11.41 -21.46 22.31
CA LYS A 185 11.47 -22.41 23.42
C LYS A 185 10.01 -22.76 23.74
N PRO A 186 9.54 -23.99 23.49
CA PRO A 186 8.20 -24.38 23.88
C PRO A 186 8.12 -24.22 25.41
N GLY A 187 7.32 -23.24 25.85
CA GLY A 187 7.04 -23.01 27.25
C GLY A 187 6.46 -24.28 27.84
N ALA A 188 7.23 -24.91 28.72
CA ALA A 188 6.86 -26.10 29.45
C ALA A 188 5.48 -25.92 30.11
N HIS A 189 4.53 -26.79 29.74
CA HIS A 189 3.31 -26.97 30.51
C HIS A 189 3.68 -27.38 31.94
N ARG A 190 3.45 -26.48 32.91
CA ARG A 190 3.32 -26.87 34.31
C ARG A 190 1.95 -27.51 34.47
N ARG A 191 1.96 -28.82 34.77
CA ARG A 191 0.83 -29.52 35.40
C ARG A 191 0.76 -29.13 36.87
#